data_AF-A0A7J3TEV0-F1
#
_entry.id   AF-A0A7J3TEV0-F1
#
_cell.length_a   1.000
_cell.length_b   1.000
_cell.length_c   1.000
_cell.angle_alpha   90.00
_cell.angle_beta   90.00
_cell.angle_gamma   90.00
#
_symmetry.space_group_name_H-M   'P 1'
#
loop_
_entity.id
_entity.type
_entity.pdbx_description
1 polymer ?
#
loop_
_entity_poly.entity_id
_entity_poly.type
_entity_poly.pdbx_seq_one_letter_code
_entity_poly.pdbx_strand_id
1 'polypeptide(L)'
;MRHAVLLMAYGSPTSLDEVPEYLAGIYEGKPVPEYAMTENMAKYRMVNGVSPSNAIIDSLVKKVDDIMKKHGDYSVYLGNKHWKPSLETAVKRIKEDGMEAITAIPIFPFESRNVENSYKKPLEEAMLKENFKCKVNFINGFSKLDSYLT
;
A
#
# COMPACT_ATOMS: atom_id res chain seq x y z
N MET A 1 15.32 1.85 18.87
CA MET A 1 14.75 0.88 17.92
C MET A 1 14.15 1.68 16.79
N ARG A 2 14.63 1.48 15.56
CA ARG A 2 14.12 2.18 14.38
C ARG A 2 12.86 1.46 13.90
N HIS A 3 11.74 2.16 13.78
CA HIS A 3 10.44 1.53 13.58
C HIS A 3 9.78 2.02 12.29
N ALA A 4 9.51 1.11 11.38
CA ALA A 4 8.80 1.41 10.14
C ALA A 4 7.29 1.42 10.35
N VAL A 5 6.62 2.47 9.89
CA VAL A 5 5.18 2.46 9.69
C VAL A 5 4.92 2.21 8.22
N LEU A 6 4.47 1.00 7.89
CA LEU A 6 4.14 0.63 6.52
C LEU A 6 2.66 0.85 6.26
N LEU A 7 2.33 1.93 5.54
CA LEU A 7 1.00 2.15 5.02
C LEU A 7 0.82 1.32 3.74
N MET A 8 -0.22 0.51 3.70
CA MET A 8 -0.50 -0.37 2.56
C MET A 8 -1.77 0.06 1.86
N ALA A 9 -1.68 0.23 0.54
CA ALA A 9 -2.82 0.61 -0.29
C ALA A 9 -2.95 -0.32 -1.48
N TYR A 10 -4.08 -0.19 -2.18
CA TYR A 10 -4.31 -0.96 -3.40
C TYR A 10 -3.32 -0.55 -4.51
N GLY A 11 -3.04 0.75 -4.61
CA GLY A 11 -2.26 1.35 -5.68
C GLY A 11 -3.10 1.64 -6.93
N SER A 12 -2.65 2.58 -7.75
CA SER A 12 -3.32 2.92 -9.00
C SER A 12 -2.30 3.52 -9.99
N PRO A 13 -2.44 3.24 -11.31
CA PRO A 13 -1.55 3.76 -12.34
C PRO A 13 -1.43 5.29 -12.32
N THR A 14 -0.28 5.76 -12.79
CA THR A 14 0.08 7.19 -12.89
C THR A 14 -0.04 7.75 -14.31
N SER A 15 -0.50 6.92 -15.24
CA SER A 15 -0.88 7.33 -16.60
C SER A 15 -1.87 6.34 -17.21
N LEU A 16 -2.52 6.74 -18.31
CA LEU A 16 -3.45 5.87 -19.02
C LEU A 16 -2.73 4.64 -19.63
N ASP A 17 -1.48 4.80 -20.07
CA ASP A 17 -0.70 3.75 -20.73
C ASP A 17 -0.29 2.63 -19.77
N GLU A 18 -0.34 2.90 -18.47
CA GLU A 18 -0.01 1.95 -17.40
C GLU A 18 -1.20 1.08 -16.96
N VAL A 19 -2.43 1.44 -17.37
CA VAL A 19 -3.65 0.71 -16.99
C VAL A 19 -3.59 -0.77 -17.39
N PRO A 20 -3.09 -1.16 -18.58
CA PRO A 20 -2.97 -2.58 -18.92
C PRO A 20 -2.03 -3.37 -18.00
N GLU A 21 -0.86 -2.81 -17.64
CA GLU A 21 0.07 -3.44 -16.69
C GLU A 21 -0.57 -3.58 -15.30
N TYR A 22 -1.24 -2.52 -14.84
CA TYR A 22 -1.95 -2.50 -13.57
C TYR A 22 -3.02 -3.60 -13.50
N LEU A 23 -3.86 -3.73 -14.52
CA LEU A 23 -4.89 -4.77 -14.58
C LEU A 23 -4.27 -6.16 -14.65
N ALA A 24 -3.19 -6.37 -15.41
CA ALA A 24 -2.49 -7.65 -15.43
C ALA A 24 -1.98 -8.05 -14.03
N GLY A 25 -1.49 -7.07 -13.25
CA GLY A 25 -1.11 -7.26 -11.85
C GLY A 25 -2.28 -7.63 -10.93
N ILE A 26 -3.47 -7.04 -11.13
CA ILE A 26 -4.69 -7.42 -10.39
C ILE A 26 -5.12 -8.85 -10.70
N TYR A 27 -5.04 -9.25 -11.96
CA TYR A 27 -5.42 -10.59 -12.42
C TYR A 27 -4.33 -11.64 -12.17
N GLU A 28 -3.25 -11.29 -11.46
CA GLU A 28 -2.15 -12.20 -11.12
C GLU A 28 -1.55 -12.86 -12.37
N GLY A 29 -1.41 -12.09 -13.46
CA GLY A 29 -0.89 -12.56 -14.74
C GLY A 29 -1.87 -13.37 -15.59
N LYS A 30 -3.09 -13.64 -15.11
CA LYS A 30 -4.14 -14.26 -15.94
C LYS A 30 -4.66 -13.26 -16.99
N PRO A 31 -5.20 -13.75 -18.13
CA PRO A 31 -5.78 -12.88 -19.14
C PRO A 31 -6.85 -11.96 -18.54
N VAL A 32 -6.71 -10.65 -18.77
CA VAL A 32 -7.69 -9.64 -18.37
C VAL A 32 -8.88 -9.73 -19.35
N PRO A 33 -10.13 -9.93 -18.87
CA PRO A 33 -11.30 -9.92 -19.74
C PRO A 33 -11.44 -8.60 -20.50
N GLU A 34 -11.84 -8.69 -21.77
CA GLU A 34 -11.98 -7.52 -22.65
C GLU A 34 -12.93 -6.45 -22.08
N TYR A 35 -14.04 -6.86 -21.48
CA TYR A 35 -14.99 -5.95 -20.84
C TYR A 35 -14.33 -5.17 -19.70
N ALA A 36 -13.51 -5.84 -18.88
CA ALA A 36 -12.83 -5.24 -17.74
C ALA A 36 -11.75 -4.26 -18.20
N MET A 37 -11.00 -4.61 -19.24
CA MET A 37 -10.04 -3.70 -19.87
C MET A 37 -10.74 -2.44 -20.39
N THR A 38 -11.80 -2.63 -21.18
CA THR A 38 -12.54 -1.53 -21.80
C THR A 38 -13.15 -0.59 -20.76
N GLU A 39 -13.81 -1.15 -19.74
CA GLU A 39 -14.45 -0.37 -18.67
C GLU A 39 -13.42 0.42 -17.86
N ASN A 40 -12.30 -0.20 -17.46
CA ASN A 40 -11.27 0.48 -16.69
C ASN A 40 -10.57 1.57 -17.50
N MET A 41 -10.27 1.32 -18.79
CA MET A 41 -9.73 2.35 -19.68
C MET A 41 -10.68 3.56 -19.79
N ALA A 42 -11.99 3.33 -19.88
CA ALA A 42 -12.98 4.42 -19.88
C ALA A 42 -12.96 5.21 -18.56
N LYS A 43 -12.95 4.52 -17.42
CA LYS A 43 -12.88 5.16 -16.09
C LYS A 43 -11.62 6.01 -15.92
N TYR A 44 -10.44 5.49 -16.30
CA TYR A 44 -9.20 6.24 -16.19
C TYR A 44 -9.17 7.45 -17.12
N ARG A 45 -9.76 7.38 -18.32
CA ARG A 45 -9.89 8.56 -19.20
C ARG A 45 -10.71 9.69 -18.57
N MET A 46 -11.74 9.38 -17.78
CA MET A 46 -12.55 10.40 -17.09
C MET A 46 -11.74 11.24 -16.08
N VAL A 47 -10.61 10.72 -15.61
CA VAL A 47 -9.70 11.38 -14.65
C VAL A 47 -8.33 11.69 -15.28
N ASN A 48 -8.27 11.85 -16.61
CA ASN A 48 -7.05 12.15 -17.36
C ASN A 48 -5.91 11.13 -17.13
N GLY A 49 -6.26 9.86 -16.92
CA GLY A 49 -5.32 8.74 -16.78
C GLY A 49 -4.77 8.54 -15.36
N VAL A 50 -5.06 9.43 -14.41
CA VAL A 50 -4.49 9.37 -13.05
C VAL A 50 -5.59 9.35 -12.01
N SER A 51 -5.64 8.31 -11.18
CA SER A 51 -6.60 8.27 -10.08
C SER A 51 -6.29 9.37 -9.04
N PRO A 52 -7.29 10.15 -8.59
CA PRO A 52 -7.11 11.09 -7.48
C PRO A 52 -6.61 10.44 -6.19
N SER A 53 -6.81 9.12 -6.03
CA SER A 53 -6.32 8.37 -4.87
C SER A 53 -4.81 8.48 -4.68
N ASN A 54 -4.04 8.58 -5.77
CA ASN A 54 -2.58 8.65 -5.68
C ASN A 54 -2.14 9.91 -4.90
N ALA A 55 -2.63 11.08 -5.30
CA ALA A 55 -2.32 12.34 -4.61
C ALA A 55 -2.81 12.35 -3.15
N ILE A 56 -3.97 11.76 -2.88
CA ILE A 56 -4.52 11.64 -1.52
C ILE A 56 -3.61 10.78 -0.65
N ILE A 57 -3.19 9.61 -1.15
CA ILE A 57 -2.33 8.67 -0.42
C ILE A 57 -0.93 9.27 -0.21
N ASP A 58 -0.35 9.92 -1.23
CA ASP A 58 0.96 10.56 -1.11
C ASP A 58 0.94 11.68 -0.05
N SER A 59 -0.11 12.51 -0.06
CA SER A 59 -0.33 13.53 0.96
C SER A 59 -0.50 12.90 2.35
N LEU A 60 -1.24 11.79 2.46
CA LEU A 60 -1.44 11.08 3.73
C LEU A 60 -0.11 10.54 4.27
N VAL A 61 0.66 9.83 3.44
CA VAL A 61 1.99 9.29 3.80
C VAL A 61 2.89 10.41 4.32
N LYS A 62 2.98 11.53 3.59
CA LYS A 62 3.79 12.68 4.02
C LYS A 62 3.34 13.24 5.36
N LYS A 63 2.03 13.44 5.57
CA LYS A 63 1.50 14.00 6.83
C LYS A 63 1.75 13.06 8.00
N VAL A 64 1.56 11.76 7.82
CA VAL A 64 1.85 10.77 8.88
C VAL A 64 3.34 10.75 9.18
N ASP A 65 4.22 10.83 8.17
CA ASP A 65 5.66 10.86 8.37
C ASP A 65 6.13 12.09 9.16
N ASP A 66 5.63 13.27 8.77
CA ASP A 66 5.92 14.54 9.46
C ASP A 66 5.45 14.52 10.93
N ILE A 67 4.39 13.79 11.25
CA ILE A 67 3.90 13.60 12.62
C ILE A 67 4.77 12.58 13.36
N MET A 68 4.94 11.38 12.80
CA MET A 68 5.61 10.25 13.46
C MET A 68 7.07 10.55 13.81
N LYS A 69 7.77 11.31 12.97
CA LYS A 69 9.15 11.78 13.25
C LYS A 69 9.28 12.62 14.52
N LYS A 70 8.19 13.24 14.99
CA LYS A 70 8.17 14.00 16.25
C LYS A 70 8.01 13.11 17.49
N HIS A 71 7.63 11.85 17.30
CA HIS A 71 7.33 10.90 18.38
C HIS A 71 8.41 9.83 18.58
N GLY A 72 9.50 9.86 17.81
CA GLY A 72 10.63 8.94 17.94
C GLY A 72 11.31 8.63 16.61
N ASP A 73 12.08 7.54 16.59
CA ASP A 73 12.78 7.06 15.39
C ASP A 73 11.84 6.22 14.51
N TYR A 74 10.84 6.92 13.97
CA TYR A 74 9.85 6.37 13.05
C TYR A 74 10.11 6.88 11.63
N SER A 75 9.84 6.02 10.65
CA SER A 75 9.79 6.40 9.24
C SER A 75 8.59 5.74 8.57
N VAL A 76 7.87 6.50 7.76
CA VAL A 76 6.66 6.01 7.08
C VAL A 76 6.97 5.61 5.66
N TYR A 77 6.45 4.45 5.26
CA TYR A 77 6.63 3.85 3.94
C TYR A 77 5.26 3.57 3.31
N LEU A 78 5.18 3.70 1.99
CA LEU A 78 4.04 3.25 1.20
C LEU A 78 4.39 1.94 0.49
N GLY A 79 3.54 0.94 0.65
CA GLY A 79 3.60 -0.31 -0.12
C GLY A 79 2.27 -0.61 -0.78
N ASN A 80 2.20 -0.46 -2.10
CA ASN A 80 1.01 -0.75 -2.87
C ASN A 80 0.94 -2.25 -3.20
N LYS A 81 -0.28 -2.80 -3.17
CA LYS A 81 -0.54 -4.22 -3.48
C LYS A 81 -0.44 -4.50 -4.98
N HIS A 82 -1.04 -3.65 -5.80
CA HIS A 82 -1.17 -3.88 -7.25
C HIS A 82 -0.44 -2.83 -8.09
N TRP A 83 0.25 -1.86 -7.47
CA TRP A 83 0.98 -0.82 -8.19
C TRP A 83 2.31 -0.47 -7.52
N LYS A 84 3.02 0.50 -8.10
CA LYS A 84 4.32 1.00 -7.64
C LYS A 84 4.11 2.14 -6.62
N PRO A 85 4.99 2.33 -5.61
CA PRO A 85 5.98 1.36 -5.15
C PRO A 85 5.27 0.11 -4.59
N SER A 86 5.74 -1.08 -4.97
CA SER A 86 5.13 -2.33 -4.51
C SER A 86 5.47 -2.63 -3.05
N LEU A 87 4.74 -3.55 -2.41
CA LEU A 87 5.10 -4.06 -1.07
C LEU A 87 6.54 -4.58 -1.00
N GLU A 88 7.01 -5.26 -2.05
CA GLU A 88 8.40 -5.71 -2.17
C GLU A 88 9.39 -4.53 -2.17
N THR A 89 9.12 -3.51 -2.98
CA THR A 89 9.97 -2.30 -3.02
C THR A 89 9.97 -1.58 -1.68
N ALA A 90 8.82 -1.52 -1.00
CA ALA A 90 8.71 -0.92 0.32
C ALA A 90 9.51 -1.70 1.38
N VAL A 91 9.38 -3.03 1.41
CA VAL A 91 10.12 -3.91 2.34
C VAL A 91 11.62 -3.82 2.09
N LYS A 92 12.06 -3.82 0.83
CA LYS A 92 13.46 -3.63 0.47
C LYS A 92 14.01 -2.32 1.06
N ARG A 93 13.29 -1.22 0.89
CA ARG A 93 13.68 0.08 1.43
C ARG A 93 13.69 0.10 2.96
N ILE A 94 12.69 -0.49 3.61
CA ILE A 94 12.63 -0.65 5.07
C ILE A 94 13.88 -1.38 5.59
N LYS A 95 14.30 -2.44 4.90
CA LYS A 95 15.51 -3.20 5.23
C LYS A 95 16.78 -2.37 5.02
N GLU A 96 16.91 -1.70 3.87
CA GLU A 96 18.06 -0.84 3.54
C GLU A 96 18.22 0.32 4.53
N ASP A 97 17.09 0.89 4.99
CA ASP A 97 17.07 1.94 6.00
C ASP A 97 17.37 1.42 7.42
N GLY A 98 17.54 0.11 7.62
CA GLY A 98 17.94 -0.48 8.90
C GLY A 98 16.83 -0.48 9.96
N MET A 99 15.58 -0.59 9.54
CA MET A 99 14.44 -0.67 10.46
C MET A 99 14.39 -2.03 11.18
N GLU A 100 13.99 -2.04 12.44
CA GLU A 100 14.05 -3.23 13.33
C GLU A 100 12.66 -3.82 13.62
N ALA A 101 11.59 -3.05 13.37
CA ALA A 101 10.21 -3.47 13.51
C ALA A 101 9.30 -2.76 12.50
N ILE A 102 8.18 -3.39 12.15
CA ILE A 102 7.16 -2.85 11.25
C ILE A 102 5.82 -2.77 11.99
N THR A 103 5.14 -1.63 11.92
CA THR A 103 3.69 -1.55 12.07
C THR A 103 3.07 -1.46 10.68
N ALA A 104 2.35 -2.50 10.27
CA ALA A 104 1.74 -2.61 8.94
C ALA A 104 0.25 -2.24 9.02
N ILE A 105 -0.17 -1.23 8.26
CA ILE A 105 -1.52 -0.66 8.30
C ILE A 105 -2.08 -0.62 6.88
N PRO A 106 -2.98 -1.54 6.49
CA PRO A 106 -3.83 -1.32 5.33
C PRO A 106 -4.61 -0.01 5.53
N ILE A 107 -4.61 0.88 4.54
CA ILE A 107 -5.42 2.11 4.54
C ILE A 107 -6.88 1.72 4.25
N PHE A 108 -7.44 0.99 5.20
CA PHE A 108 -8.82 0.52 5.21
C PHE A 108 -9.30 0.56 6.66
N PRO A 109 -10.26 1.43 6.98
CA PRO A 109 -10.56 1.77 8.36
C PRO A 109 -11.32 0.68 9.11
N PHE A 110 -12.11 -0.14 8.42
CA PHE A 110 -12.96 -1.14 9.06
C PHE A 110 -12.23 -2.48 9.20
N GLU A 111 -12.39 -3.13 10.35
CA GLU A 111 -11.87 -4.47 10.56
C GLU A 111 -12.48 -5.45 9.54
N SER A 112 -11.63 -6.20 8.83
CA SER A 112 -12.08 -7.14 7.81
C SER A 112 -11.08 -8.26 7.62
N ARG A 113 -11.52 -9.51 7.80
CA ARG A 113 -10.70 -10.70 7.55
C ARG A 113 -10.25 -10.78 6.08
N ASN A 114 -11.08 -10.33 5.16
CA ASN A 114 -10.74 -10.33 3.73
C ASN A 114 -9.62 -9.32 3.43
N VAL A 115 -9.68 -8.14 4.05
CA VAL A 115 -8.64 -7.12 3.91
C VAL A 115 -7.35 -7.60 4.56
N GLU A 116 -7.41 -8.10 5.80
CA GLU A 116 -6.24 -8.66 6.49
C GLU A 116 -5.53 -9.71 5.64
N ASN A 117 -6.25 -10.74 5.18
CA ASN A 117 -5.69 -11.79 4.35
C ASN A 117 -5.12 -11.26 3.02
N SER A 118 -5.78 -10.24 2.44
CA SER A 118 -5.36 -9.62 1.18
C SER A 118 -4.06 -8.83 1.27
N TYR A 119 -3.63 -8.39 2.46
CA TYR A 119 -2.40 -7.61 2.63
C TYR A 119 -1.32 -8.35 3.42
N LYS A 120 -1.69 -9.17 4.40
CA LYS A 120 -0.75 -9.89 5.26
C LYS A 120 0.09 -10.89 4.49
N LYS A 121 -0.54 -11.73 3.66
CA LYS A 121 0.18 -12.73 2.86
C LYS A 121 1.16 -12.07 1.87
N PRO A 122 0.77 -11.07 1.05
CA PRO A 122 1.73 -10.38 0.18
C PRO A 122 2.87 -9.68 0.93
N LEU A 123 2.62 -9.15 2.14
CA LEU A 123 3.68 -8.59 2.98
C LEU A 123 4.66 -9.68 3.45
N GLU A 124 4.16 -10.82 3.92
CA GLU A 124 5.00 -11.96 4.33
C GLU A 124 5.84 -12.49 3.15
N GLU A 125 5.27 -12.58 1.94
CA GLU A 125 5.97 -12.97 0.71
C GLU A 125 7.06 -11.96 0.33
N ALA A 126 6.77 -10.66 0.42
CA ALA A 126 7.74 -9.60 0.19
C ALA A 126 8.92 -9.67 1.20
N MET A 127 8.62 -9.89 2.48
CA MET A 127 9.64 -10.08 3.53
C MET A 127 10.50 -11.31 3.29
N LEU A 128 9.90 -12.42 2.85
CA LEU A 128 10.63 -13.63 2.52
C LEU A 128 11.56 -13.40 1.32
N LYS A 129 11.07 -12.76 0.25
CA LYS A 129 11.84 -12.47 -0.96
C LYS A 129 13.04 -11.57 -0.70
N GLU A 130 12.86 -10.55 0.15
CA GLU A 130 13.94 -9.65 0.56
C GLU A 130 14.83 -10.24 1.67
N ASN A 131 14.57 -11.48 2.12
CA ASN A 131 15.23 -12.13 3.26
C ASN A 131 15.30 -11.18 4.48
N PHE A 132 14.18 -10.54 4.79
CA PHE A 132 14.05 -9.59 5.89
C PHE A 132 13.19 -10.17 7.01
N LYS A 133 13.75 -10.26 8.21
CA LYS A 133 13.06 -10.79 9.39
C LYS A 133 13.07 -9.74 10.49
N CYS A 134 11.88 -9.28 10.85
CA CYS A 134 11.68 -8.33 11.94
C CYS A 134 10.34 -8.59 12.63
N LYS A 135 10.11 -7.94 13.78
CA LYS A 135 8.78 -7.96 14.41
C LYS A 135 7.79 -7.21 13.52
N VAL A 136 6.63 -7.80 13.25
CA VAL A 136 5.53 -7.16 12.51
C VAL A 136 4.31 -7.06 13.41
N ASN A 137 3.78 -5.86 13.56
CA ASN A 137 2.49 -5.58 14.17
C ASN A 137 1.50 -5.18 13.07
N PHE A 138 0.55 -6.05 12.74
CA PHE A 138 -0.44 -5.79 11.70
C PHE A 138 -1.71 -5.17 12.31
N ILE A 139 -2.16 -4.04 11.78
CA ILE A 139 -3.37 -3.34 12.24
C ILE A 139 -4.53 -3.69 11.30
N ASN A 140 -5.52 -4.45 11.79
CA ASN A 140 -6.72 -4.78 11.02
C ASN A 140 -7.86 -3.79 11.33
N GLY A 141 -7.84 -2.65 10.63
CA GLY A 141 -8.80 -1.58 10.84
C GLY A 141 -8.46 -0.69 12.04
N PHE A 142 -8.96 0.54 11.99
CA PHE A 142 -8.73 1.61 12.97
C PHE A 142 -9.97 2.47 13.20
N SER A 143 -11.15 2.03 12.73
CA SER A 143 -12.43 2.74 12.89
C SER A 143 -12.92 2.81 14.34
N LYS A 144 -12.32 2.02 15.25
CA LYS A 144 -12.64 2.00 16.68
C LYS A 144 -11.84 3.03 17.49
N LEU A 145 -10.92 3.77 16.85
CA LEU A 145 -10.20 4.87 17.50
C LEU A 145 -11.15 6.05 17.64
N ASP A 146 -11.18 6.69 18.82
CA ASP A 146 -12.04 7.85 19.09
C ASP A 146 -11.83 8.97 18.06
N SER A 147 -10.59 9.17 17.64
CA SER A 147 -10.20 10.18 16.65
C SER A 147 -10.57 9.83 15.19
N TYR A 148 -11.23 8.71 14.92
CA TYR A 148 -11.56 8.33 13.54
C TYR A 148 -12.69 9.19 12.95
N LEU A 149 -13.61 9.67 13.79
CA LEU A 149 -14.78 10.46 13.38
C LEU A 149 -14.70 11.94 13.76
N THR A 150 -13.59 12.37 14.38
CA THR A 150 -13.41 13.71 14.96
C THR A 150 -12.08 14.31 14.53
#